data_AF-A0A7C2P7N4-F1
#
_entry.id   AF-A0A7C2P7N4-F1
#
_cell.length_a   1.000
_cell.length_b   1.000
_cell.length_c   1.000
_cell.angle_alpha   90.00
_cell.angle_beta   90.00
_cell.angle_gamma   90.00
#
_symmetry.space_group_name_H-M   'P 1'
#
loop_
_entity.id
_entity.type
_entity.pdbx_description
1 polymer ?
#
loop_
_entity_poly.entity_id
_entity_poly.type
_entity_poly.pdbx_seq_one_letter_code
_entity_poly.pdbx_strand_id
1 'polypeptide(L)'
;MVRRRRPALHPQVALPPSDDPPARRPPGGGDRFARPAQPGRGAPGRRSPGRRRAMMSQRKQSIADHLRSAHEATWPVLASLTESDRQQPVYGEGEGEWKVTDLVAHLADAEKGLLGQVQRLLAGKMTVPDDFDLNRWNRSAVRRNRGRSHEELVAEIRTAHLEALRTLEQIDEAALGLRGRHSSGEILTVEGFFRRMADHRREHTRDIERALSGRGGRA
;
A
#
# COMPACT_ATOMS: atom_id res chain seq x y z
N MET A 1 8.39 -10.63 -40.82
CA MET A 1 8.83 -9.95 -39.58
C MET A 1 7.60 -9.47 -38.81
N VAL A 2 7.40 -9.90 -37.56
CA VAL A 2 6.26 -9.44 -36.75
C VAL A 2 6.69 -8.28 -35.85
N ARG A 3 6.18 -7.07 -36.11
CA ARG A 3 6.36 -5.93 -35.19
C ARG A 3 5.56 -6.20 -33.91
N ARG A 4 6.22 -6.68 -32.85
CA ARG A 4 5.63 -6.74 -31.51
C ARG A 4 5.22 -5.33 -31.09
N ARG A 5 3.92 -5.06 -30.94
CA ARG A 5 3.44 -3.83 -30.31
C ARG A 5 3.98 -3.81 -28.88
N ARG A 6 4.67 -2.74 -28.48
CA ARG A 6 4.99 -2.49 -27.06
C ARG A 6 3.66 -2.39 -26.29
N PRO A 7 3.47 -3.07 -25.15
CA PRO A 7 2.44 -2.66 -24.21
C PRO A 7 2.73 -1.22 -23.74
N ALA A 8 1.69 -0.46 -23.43
CA ALA A 8 1.85 0.93 -23.02
C ALA A 8 2.56 1.03 -21.66
N LEU A 9 3.47 2.00 -21.54
CA LEU A 9 3.92 2.50 -20.24
C LEU A 9 2.72 3.23 -19.61
N HIS A 10 2.09 2.62 -18.61
CA HIS A 10 0.92 3.21 -17.96
C HIS A 10 1.34 4.20 -16.86
N PRO A 11 0.88 5.45 -16.89
CA PRO A 11 1.29 6.45 -15.90
C PRO A 11 0.50 6.30 -14.59
N GLN A 12 1.08 5.63 -13.59
CA GLN A 12 0.67 5.78 -12.18
C GLN A 12 1.70 6.53 -11.32
N VAL A 13 2.93 6.70 -11.81
CA VAL A 13 3.90 7.66 -11.25
C VAL A 13 3.80 8.96 -12.02
N ALA A 14 2.97 9.88 -11.51
CA ALA A 14 3.01 11.27 -11.92
C ALA A 14 4.27 11.92 -11.32
N LEU A 15 5.22 12.32 -12.17
CA LEU A 15 6.44 13.00 -11.76
C LEU A 15 6.09 14.32 -11.02
N PRO A 16 6.81 14.68 -9.95
CA PRO A 16 6.58 15.94 -9.26
C PRO A 16 7.14 17.11 -10.10
N PRO A 17 6.33 18.12 -10.49
CA PRO A 17 6.87 19.41 -10.92
C PRO A 17 7.58 20.11 -9.75
N SER A 18 8.64 20.88 -10.07
CA SER A 18 9.50 21.57 -9.11
C SER A 18 8.77 22.65 -8.27
N ASP A 19 9.40 22.97 -7.13
CA ASP A 19 8.90 23.60 -5.90
C ASP A 19 7.85 24.74 -5.94
N ASP A 20 7.04 24.78 -4.85
CA ASP A 20 6.32 25.96 -4.34
C ASP A 20 6.10 25.78 -2.79
N PRO A 21 6.13 26.83 -1.95
CA PRO A 21 6.31 26.69 -0.49
C PRO A 21 5.01 26.42 0.32
N PRO A 22 5.11 25.87 1.55
CA PRO A 22 3.95 25.40 2.31
C PRO A 22 3.20 26.49 3.10
N ALA A 23 1.87 26.52 2.96
CA ALA A 23 0.96 27.31 3.80
C ALA A 23 0.74 26.70 5.21
N ARG A 24 0.33 27.54 6.17
CA ARG A 24 0.29 27.24 7.62
C ARG A 24 -0.99 26.54 8.09
N ARG A 25 -0.92 25.87 9.25
CA ARG A 25 -2.07 25.32 10.02
C ARG A 25 -2.56 26.31 11.10
N PRO A 26 -3.89 26.40 11.36
CA PRO A 26 -4.44 26.89 12.62
C PRO A 26 -4.69 25.73 13.65
N PRO A 27 -5.00 26.01 14.94
CA PRO A 27 -5.04 25.00 16.01
C PRO A 27 -6.41 24.83 16.73
N GLY A 28 -6.52 23.75 17.53
CA GLY A 28 -7.07 23.80 18.90
C GLY A 28 -8.57 23.50 19.16
N GLY A 29 -8.83 22.75 20.24
CA GLY A 29 -10.17 22.42 20.81
C GLY A 29 -10.56 20.94 20.63
N GLY A 30 -11.00 20.16 21.62
CA GLY A 30 -11.26 20.41 23.05
C GLY A 30 -12.76 20.54 23.38
N ASP A 31 -13.31 19.98 24.47
CA ASP A 31 -12.78 18.97 25.42
C ASP A 31 -13.93 18.33 26.26
N ARG A 32 -13.88 17.01 26.53
CA ARG A 32 -14.81 16.22 27.41
C ARG A 32 -16.32 16.26 27.05
N PHE A 33 -17.24 15.44 27.59
CA PHE A 33 -17.23 14.30 28.54
C PHE A 33 -17.74 13.02 27.80
N ALA A 34 -18.39 11.96 28.31
CA ALA A 34 -18.83 11.49 29.63
C ALA A 34 -18.98 9.94 29.67
N ARG A 35 -18.88 9.32 30.86
CA ARG A 35 -19.23 7.92 31.24
C ARG A 35 -19.52 7.91 32.77
N PRO A 36 -20.04 6.83 33.43
CA PRO A 36 -20.42 5.50 32.92
C PRO A 36 -21.84 5.01 33.34
N ALA A 37 -22.27 3.86 32.82
CA ALA A 37 -23.27 2.99 33.45
C ALA A 37 -23.11 1.51 33.04
N GLN A 38 -23.04 0.61 34.02
CA GLN A 38 -23.16 -0.86 33.98
C GLN A 38 -23.22 -1.32 35.47
N PRO A 39 -23.84 -2.46 35.85
CA PRO A 39 -23.71 -3.75 35.16
C PRO A 39 -25.00 -4.60 35.03
N GLY A 40 -24.90 -5.70 34.27
CA GLY A 40 -25.83 -6.83 34.31
C GLY A 40 -25.05 -8.14 34.17
N ARG A 41 -25.29 -9.12 35.07
CA ARG A 41 -24.63 -10.44 35.02
C ARG A 41 -25.56 -11.48 34.40
N GLY A 42 -25.04 -12.31 33.50
CA GLY A 42 -25.79 -13.43 32.89
C GLY A 42 -24.86 -14.46 32.24
N ALA A 43 -24.72 -15.62 32.87
CA ALA A 43 -23.95 -16.79 32.44
C ALA A 43 -24.50 -18.01 33.22
N PRO A 44 -24.42 -19.27 32.74
CA PRO A 44 -23.38 -19.79 31.83
C PRO A 44 -23.90 -20.58 30.60
N GLY A 45 -22.97 -20.93 29.69
CA GLY A 45 -23.27 -21.71 28.49
C GLY A 45 -22.04 -22.35 27.84
N ARG A 46 -21.25 -23.13 28.60
CA ARG A 46 -20.08 -23.84 28.04
C ARG A 46 -20.51 -24.97 27.09
N ARG A 47 -20.37 -24.74 25.78
CA ARG A 47 -20.09 -25.81 24.80
C ARG A 47 -18.92 -25.36 23.94
N SER A 48 -17.78 -26.02 24.06
CA SER A 48 -16.62 -25.76 23.21
C SER A 48 -16.80 -26.43 21.84
N PRO A 49 -16.85 -25.69 20.72
CA PRO A 49 -16.52 -26.28 19.43
C PRO A 49 -15.04 -26.68 19.48
N GLY A 50 -14.69 -27.88 19.02
CA GLY A 50 -13.29 -28.27 18.86
C GLY A 50 -12.54 -27.32 17.92
N ARG A 51 -11.20 -27.32 17.96
CA ARG A 51 -10.31 -26.48 17.13
C ARG A 51 -10.39 -26.79 15.62
N ARG A 52 -11.54 -26.51 15.00
CA ARG A 52 -11.56 -26.04 13.61
C ARG A 52 -10.97 -24.64 13.63
N ARG A 53 -9.66 -24.53 13.36
CA ARG A 53 -9.08 -23.31 12.79
C ARG A 53 -10.00 -22.92 11.63
N ALA A 54 -10.63 -21.74 11.70
CA ALA A 54 -11.60 -21.33 10.70
C ALA A 54 -10.91 -21.32 9.33
N MET A 55 -11.22 -22.28 8.47
CA MET A 55 -10.63 -22.32 7.15
C MET A 55 -11.21 -21.15 6.37
N MET A 56 -10.34 -20.26 5.90
CA MET A 56 -10.74 -19.19 5.00
C MET A 56 -11.40 -19.79 3.76
N SER A 57 -12.35 -19.06 3.18
CA SER A 57 -12.91 -19.41 1.88
C SER A 57 -11.80 -19.55 0.83
N GLN A 58 -12.05 -20.33 -0.23
CA GLN A 58 -11.10 -20.45 -1.33
C GLN A 58 -10.74 -19.09 -1.96
N ARG A 59 -11.68 -18.12 -1.91
CA ARG A 59 -11.48 -16.74 -2.35
C ARG A 59 -10.55 -15.96 -1.41
N LYS A 60 -10.82 -15.93 -0.11
CA LYS A 60 -9.93 -15.31 0.90
C LYS A 60 -8.54 -15.95 0.88
N GLN A 61 -8.47 -17.27 0.71
CA GLN A 61 -7.20 -18.00 0.58
C GLN A 61 -6.43 -17.57 -0.68
N SER A 62 -7.09 -17.50 -1.85
CA SER A 62 -6.49 -17.00 -3.10
C SER A 62 -5.91 -15.59 -2.95
N ILE A 63 -6.64 -14.67 -2.31
CA ILE A 63 -6.17 -13.30 -2.06
C ILE A 63 -4.97 -13.30 -1.10
N ALA A 64 -5.01 -14.12 -0.05
CA ALA A 64 -3.95 -14.22 0.95
C ALA A 64 -2.65 -14.83 0.38
N ASP A 65 -2.76 -15.81 -0.53
CA ASP A 65 -1.62 -16.40 -1.23
C ASP A 65 -1.04 -15.45 -2.30
N HIS A 66 -1.89 -14.67 -2.97
CA HIS A 66 -1.46 -13.60 -3.89
C HIS A 66 -0.66 -12.52 -3.13
N LEU A 67 -1.12 -12.11 -1.94
CA LEU A 67 -0.42 -11.20 -1.03
C LEU A 67 0.90 -11.80 -0.51
N ARG A 68 0.91 -13.06 -0.04
CA ARG A 68 2.13 -13.75 0.44
C ARG A 68 3.19 -13.86 -0.64
N SER A 69 2.83 -14.40 -1.80
CA SER A 69 3.75 -14.57 -2.92
C SER A 69 4.28 -13.23 -3.48
N ALA A 70 3.53 -12.13 -3.29
CA ALA A 70 4.04 -10.79 -3.59
C ALA A 70 5.05 -10.30 -2.54
N HIS A 71 4.88 -10.64 -1.26
CA HIS A 71 5.89 -10.38 -0.24
C HIS A 71 7.15 -11.22 -0.44
N GLU A 72 7.00 -12.52 -0.71
CA GLU A 72 8.10 -13.47 -0.92
C GLU A 72 8.99 -13.09 -2.10
N ALA A 73 8.41 -12.58 -3.19
CA ALA A 73 9.18 -12.09 -4.34
C ALA A 73 9.89 -10.75 -4.09
N THR A 74 9.33 -9.88 -3.24
CA THR A 74 9.83 -8.52 -3.01
C THR A 74 10.81 -8.41 -1.85
N TRP A 75 10.61 -9.18 -0.78
CA TRP A 75 11.38 -9.06 0.45
C TRP A 75 12.89 -9.28 0.26
N PRO A 76 13.37 -10.29 -0.51
CA PRO A 76 14.80 -10.47 -0.76
C PRO A 76 15.42 -9.26 -1.46
N VAL A 77 14.73 -8.74 -2.50
CA VAL A 77 15.19 -7.57 -3.28
C VAL A 77 15.34 -6.33 -2.41
N LEU A 78 14.32 -6.02 -1.58
CA LEU A 78 14.37 -4.86 -0.69
C LEU A 78 15.40 -5.02 0.44
N ALA A 79 15.59 -6.24 0.95
CA ALA A 79 16.56 -6.52 2.01
C ALA A 79 18.02 -6.50 1.54
N SER A 80 18.30 -6.66 0.24
CA SER A 80 19.66 -6.68 -0.31
C SER A 80 20.15 -5.33 -0.88
N LEU A 81 19.36 -4.26 -0.84
CA LEU A 81 19.72 -2.96 -1.45
C LEU A 81 20.87 -2.26 -0.69
N THR A 82 22.03 -2.18 -1.33
CA THR A 82 23.15 -1.34 -0.86
C THR A 82 22.84 0.15 -1.01
N GLU A 83 23.65 1.03 -0.41
CA GLU A 83 23.55 2.47 -0.68
C GLU A 83 23.70 2.79 -2.18
N SER A 84 24.60 2.09 -2.89
CA SER A 84 24.76 2.27 -4.34
C SER A 84 23.54 1.82 -5.14
N ASP A 85 22.76 0.85 -4.64
CA ASP A 85 21.49 0.44 -5.25
C ASP A 85 20.40 1.46 -5.00
N ARG A 86 20.28 1.96 -3.76
CA ARG A 86 19.27 2.94 -3.36
C ARG A 86 19.39 4.28 -4.09
N GLN A 87 20.59 4.62 -4.56
CA GLN A 87 20.84 5.82 -5.38
C GLN A 87 20.62 5.64 -6.90
N GLN A 88 20.30 4.45 -7.42
CA GLN A 88 20.12 4.26 -8.87
C GLN A 88 18.83 4.92 -9.39
N PRO A 89 18.86 5.51 -10.60
CA PRO A 89 17.67 6.06 -11.25
C PRO A 89 16.72 4.94 -11.72
N VAL A 90 15.42 5.21 -11.67
CA VAL A 90 14.35 4.25 -12.05
C VAL A 90 13.38 4.86 -13.06
N TYR A 91 12.97 6.12 -12.85
CA TYR A 91 12.12 6.87 -13.77
C TYR A 91 12.61 8.32 -13.92
N GLY A 92 12.30 8.94 -15.06
CA GLY A 92 12.62 10.35 -15.31
C GLY A 92 14.10 10.61 -15.59
N GLU A 93 14.45 11.89 -15.67
CA GLU A 93 15.81 12.41 -15.84
C GLU A 93 15.91 13.74 -15.08
N GLY A 94 17.07 14.08 -14.52
CA GLY A 94 17.32 15.38 -13.87
C GLY A 94 16.49 15.61 -12.60
N GLU A 95 15.94 16.80 -12.40
CA GLU A 95 15.14 17.15 -11.21
C GLU A 95 13.85 16.33 -11.05
N GLY A 96 13.34 15.75 -12.15
CA GLY A 96 12.19 14.85 -12.13
C GLY A 96 12.53 13.37 -11.91
N GLU A 97 13.81 13.04 -11.71
CA GLU A 97 14.28 11.67 -11.52
C GLU A 97 13.76 11.04 -10.21
N TRP A 98 13.25 9.82 -10.31
CA TRP A 98 12.96 8.95 -9.18
C TRP A 98 14.06 7.91 -9.05
N LYS A 99 14.66 7.82 -7.86
CA LYS A 99 15.63 6.76 -7.54
C LYS A 99 14.96 5.56 -6.88
N VAL A 100 15.71 4.48 -6.73
CA VAL A 100 15.28 3.28 -5.99
C VAL A 100 14.82 3.64 -4.57
N THR A 101 15.50 4.57 -3.89
CA THR A 101 15.08 5.06 -2.56
C THR A 101 13.71 5.75 -2.57
N ASP A 102 13.40 6.54 -3.61
CA ASP A 102 12.08 7.18 -3.76
C ASP A 102 10.99 6.17 -4.08
N LEU A 103 11.31 5.13 -4.84
CA LEU A 103 10.36 4.07 -5.17
C LEU A 103 10.05 3.14 -3.98
N VAL A 104 11.04 2.86 -3.12
CA VAL A 104 10.83 2.19 -1.83
C VAL A 104 9.98 3.06 -0.89
N ALA A 105 10.24 4.36 -0.87
CA ALA A 105 9.44 5.32 -0.11
C ALA A 105 7.98 5.41 -0.60
N HIS A 106 7.76 5.39 -1.92
CA HIS A 106 6.44 5.30 -2.54
C HIS A 106 5.71 4.00 -2.18
N LEU A 107 6.39 2.84 -2.21
CA LEU A 107 5.80 1.56 -1.79
C LEU A 107 5.27 1.59 -0.35
N ALA A 108 6.05 2.15 0.58
CA ALA A 108 5.63 2.28 1.99
C ALA A 108 4.37 3.15 2.16
N ASP A 109 4.29 4.29 1.47
CA ASP A 109 3.13 5.19 1.55
C ASP A 109 1.90 4.62 0.82
N ALA A 110 2.10 4.00 -0.35
CA ALA A 110 1.04 3.45 -1.19
C ALA A 110 0.35 2.23 -0.55
N GLU A 111 1.10 1.29 0.05
CA GLU A 111 0.52 0.13 0.72
C GLU A 111 -0.32 0.53 1.95
N LYS A 112 0.21 1.48 2.74
CA LYS A 112 -0.49 2.10 3.86
C LYS A 112 -1.76 2.83 3.41
N GLY A 113 -1.70 3.52 2.27
CA GLY A 113 -2.85 4.16 1.63
C GLY A 113 -3.90 3.17 1.09
N LEU A 114 -3.48 2.04 0.52
CA LEU A 114 -4.37 0.98 0.03
C LEU A 114 -5.06 0.24 1.17
N LEU A 115 -4.32 -0.13 2.22
CA LEU A 115 -4.88 -0.74 3.42
C LEU A 115 -5.83 0.23 4.14
N GLY A 116 -5.48 1.51 4.22
CA GLY A 116 -6.34 2.56 4.76
C GLY A 116 -7.64 2.75 3.97
N GLN A 117 -7.65 2.50 2.65
CA GLN A 117 -8.88 2.50 1.84
C GLN A 117 -9.76 1.27 2.13
N VAL A 118 -9.15 0.08 2.28
CA VAL A 118 -9.88 -1.12 2.75
C VAL A 118 -10.52 -0.88 4.12
N GLN A 119 -9.76 -0.36 5.09
CA GLN A 119 -10.25 -0.06 6.44
C GLN A 119 -11.40 0.97 6.43
N ARG A 120 -11.40 1.94 5.50
CA ARG A 120 -12.53 2.88 5.32
C ARG A 120 -13.78 2.18 4.82
N LEU A 121 -13.68 1.32 3.80
CA LEU A 121 -14.82 0.57 3.28
C LEU A 121 -15.45 -0.35 4.33
N LEU A 122 -14.63 -1.07 5.09
CA LEU A 122 -15.07 -1.94 6.19
C LEU A 122 -15.77 -1.14 7.31
N ALA A 123 -15.42 0.13 7.49
CA ALA A 123 -16.08 1.05 8.42
C ALA A 123 -17.27 1.82 7.80
N GLY A 124 -17.73 1.46 6.59
CA GLY A 124 -18.83 2.14 5.89
C GLY A 124 -18.50 3.55 5.39
N LYS A 125 -17.21 3.89 5.24
CA LYS A 125 -16.72 5.24 4.91
C LYS A 125 -16.17 5.30 3.47
N MET A 126 -16.31 6.48 2.87
CA MET A 126 -15.68 6.81 1.60
C MET A 126 -14.14 6.63 1.66
N THR A 127 -13.59 6.05 0.59
CA THR A 127 -12.16 5.72 0.45
C THR A 127 -11.30 6.96 0.23
N VAL A 128 -11.59 7.72 -0.81
CA VAL A 128 -10.97 8.99 -1.20
C VAL A 128 -12.07 10.00 -1.58
N PRO A 129 -11.88 11.31 -1.34
CA PRO A 129 -12.81 12.34 -1.82
C PRO A 129 -12.99 12.37 -3.35
N ASP A 130 -14.02 13.06 -3.80
CA ASP A 130 -14.26 13.27 -5.24
C ASP A 130 -13.18 14.18 -5.87
N ASP A 131 -12.67 15.16 -5.13
CA ASP A 131 -11.59 16.09 -5.49
C ASP A 131 -10.18 15.55 -5.23
N PHE A 132 -10.01 14.23 -5.04
CA PHE A 132 -8.71 13.63 -4.74
C PHE A 132 -7.67 13.79 -5.88
N ASP A 133 -6.75 14.74 -5.71
CA ASP A 133 -5.55 14.91 -6.54
C ASP A 133 -4.41 13.95 -6.10
N LEU A 134 -4.27 12.85 -6.85
CA LEU A 134 -3.18 11.87 -6.71
C LEU A 134 -1.79 12.51 -6.88
N ASN A 135 -1.64 13.50 -7.76
CA ASN A 135 -0.36 14.13 -8.04
C ASN A 135 0.07 14.98 -6.83
N ARG A 136 -0.87 15.70 -6.20
CA ARG A 136 -0.67 16.41 -4.92
C ARG A 136 -0.42 15.44 -3.76
N TRP A 137 -1.07 14.27 -3.74
CA TRP A 137 -0.76 13.23 -2.78
C TRP A 137 0.70 12.77 -2.93
N ASN A 138 1.13 12.41 -4.15
CA ASN A 138 2.49 11.93 -4.43
C ASN A 138 3.56 12.99 -4.14
N ARG A 139 3.36 14.26 -4.57
CA ARG A 139 4.22 15.40 -4.17
C ARG A 139 4.35 15.52 -2.64
N SER A 140 3.30 15.17 -1.90
CA SER A 140 3.30 15.19 -0.44
C SER A 140 3.93 13.94 0.18
N ALA A 141 3.84 12.77 -0.46
CA ALA A 141 4.50 11.54 -0.05
C ALA A 141 6.02 11.64 -0.16
N VAL A 142 6.52 12.16 -1.28
CA VAL A 142 7.97 12.47 -1.47
C VAL A 142 8.46 13.36 -0.33
N ARG A 143 7.76 14.46 -0.02
CA ARG A 143 8.14 15.33 1.11
C ARG A 143 8.04 14.66 2.49
N ARG A 144 7.07 13.77 2.73
CA ARG A 144 6.96 12.99 3.98
C ARG A 144 8.13 12.02 4.18
N ASN A 145 8.72 11.53 3.10
CA ASN A 145 9.73 10.48 3.14
C ASN A 145 11.19 10.99 3.00
N ARG A 146 11.40 12.29 2.75
CA ARG A 146 12.74 12.92 2.82
C ARG A 146 13.36 12.67 4.20
N GLY A 147 14.57 12.12 4.23
CA GLY A 147 15.34 11.89 5.46
C GLY A 147 14.97 10.63 6.26
N ARG A 148 14.07 9.79 5.76
CA ARG A 148 13.73 8.49 6.39
C ARG A 148 14.76 7.42 6.04
N SER A 149 14.96 6.45 6.93
CA SER A 149 15.88 5.33 6.70
C SER A 149 15.26 4.26 5.79
N HIS A 150 16.09 3.50 5.08
CA HIS A 150 15.65 2.37 4.27
C HIS A 150 14.97 1.30 5.14
N GLU A 151 15.54 1.04 6.31
CA GLU A 151 15.07 0.08 7.31
C GLU A 151 13.70 0.47 7.86
N GLU A 152 13.44 1.77 8.09
CA GLU A 152 12.11 2.28 8.48
C GLU A 152 11.05 2.02 7.39
N LEU A 153 11.38 2.31 6.12
CA LEU A 153 10.46 2.15 4.99
C LEU A 153 10.15 0.67 4.74
N VAL A 154 11.17 -0.19 4.78
CA VAL A 154 11.04 -1.64 4.65
C VAL A 154 10.27 -2.24 5.85
N ALA A 155 10.43 -1.70 7.06
CA ALA A 155 9.62 -2.08 8.22
C ALA A 155 8.14 -1.68 8.08
N GLU A 156 7.83 -0.51 7.50
CA GLU A 156 6.44 -0.13 7.20
C GLU A 156 5.80 -1.03 6.13
N ILE A 157 6.51 -1.35 5.04
CA ILE A 157 6.05 -2.31 4.01
C ILE A 157 5.74 -3.69 4.63
N ARG A 158 6.60 -4.17 5.52
CA ARG A 158 6.37 -5.43 6.25
C ARG A 158 5.17 -5.34 7.20
N THR A 159 5.00 -4.20 7.87
CA THR A 159 3.88 -3.97 8.79
C THR A 159 2.55 -3.93 8.04
N ALA A 160 2.46 -3.13 6.96
CA ALA A 160 1.29 -3.06 6.10
C ALA A 160 0.94 -4.44 5.50
N HIS A 161 1.93 -5.24 5.12
CA HIS A 161 1.70 -6.62 4.65
C HIS A 161 1.00 -7.50 5.71
N LEU A 162 1.54 -7.50 6.94
CA LEU A 162 1.01 -8.33 8.03
C LEU A 162 -0.36 -7.85 8.49
N GLU A 163 -0.61 -6.54 8.47
CA GLU A 163 -1.92 -5.97 8.75
C GLU A 163 -2.94 -6.24 7.64
N ALA A 164 -2.52 -6.24 6.36
CA ALA A 164 -3.38 -6.61 5.25
C ALA A 164 -3.83 -8.08 5.33
N LEU A 165 -2.90 -9.01 5.62
CA LEU A 165 -3.23 -10.42 5.86
C LEU A 165 -4.15 -10.61 7.08
N ARG A 166 -3.88 -9.92 8.19
CA ARG A 166 -4.73 -9.95 9.40
C ARG A 166 -6.14 -9.41 9.13
N THR A 167 -6.23 -8.28 8.42
CA THR A 167 -7.51 -7.66 8.01
C THR A 167 -8.30 -8.63 7.15
N LEU A 168 -7.66 -9.22 6.13
CA LEU A 168 -8.27 -10.22 5.25
C LEU A 168 -8.76 -11.45 6.02
N GLU A 169 -8.00 -11.98 6.98
CA GLU A 169 -8.41 -13.10 7.82
C GLU A 169 -9.66 -12.75 8.64
N GLN A 170 -9.71 -11.54 9.22
CA GLN A 170 -10.76 -11.09 10.14
C GLN A 170 -12.10 -10.70 9.51
N ILE A 171 -12.14 -10.27 8.23
CA ILE A 171 -13.39 -9.80 7.59
C ILE A 171 -14.30 -10.92 7.10
N ASP A 172 -15.61 -10.66 7.08
CA ASP A 172 -16.60 -11.56 6.49
C ASP A 172 -16.45 -11.70 4.97
N GLU A 173 -16.88 -12.85 4.43
CA GLU A 173 -16.81 -13.14 3.00
C GLU A 173 -17.57 -12.12 2.13
N ALA A 174 -18.71 -11.64 2.63
CA ALA A 174 -19.52 -10.62 1.96
C ALA A 174 -18.79 -9.25 1.89
N ALA A 175 -17.93 -8.93 2.87
CA ALA A 175 -17.21 -7.66 2.93
C ALA A 175 -16.20 -7.50 1.76
N LEU A 176 -15.71 -8.62 1.19
CA LEU A 176 -14.91 -8.61 -0.04
C LEU A 176 -15.64 -8.01 -1.25
N GLY A 177 -16.97 -7.93 -1.22
CA GLY A 177 -17.81 -7.33 -2.27
C GLY A 177 -18.03 -5.82 -2.14
N LEU A 178 -17.70 -5.21 -0.99
CA LEU A 178 -17.85 -3.75 -0.78
C LEU A 178 -16.98 -2.98 -1.78
N ARG A 179 -17.50 -1.87 -2.33
CA ARG A 179 -16.87 -1.11 -3.42
C ARG A 179 -16.50 0.31 -3.00
N GLY A 180 -15.38 0.81 -3.51
CA GLY A 180 -14.91 2.18 -3.30
C GLY A 180 -14.05 2.70 -4.43
N ARG A 181 -13.89 4.03 -4.49
CA ARG A 181 -13.00 4.70 -5.43
C ARG A 181 -11.54 4.53 -4.99
N HIS A 182 -10.72 3.95 -5.84
CA HIS A 182 -9.27 3.90 -5.70
C HIS A 182 -8.66 5.28 -6.03
N SER A 183 -7.44 5.55 -5.58
CA SER A 183 -6.73 6.81 -5.80
C SER A 183 -6.46 7.16 -7.28
N SER A 184 -6.55 6.19 -8.20
CA SER A 184 -6.52 6.38 -9.67
C SER A 184 -7.89 6.81 -10.26
N GLY A 185 -8.96 6.79 -9.47
CA GLY A 185 -10.35 6.99 -9.91
C GLY A 185 -11.13 5.70 -10.21
N GLU A 186 -10.49 4.53 -10.31
CA GLU A 186 -11.16 3.24 -10.54
C GLU A 186 -12.10 2.83 -9.39
N ILE A 187 -13.22 2.15 -9.67
CA ILE A 187 -14.12 1.62 -8.63
C ILE A 187 -13.80 0.14 -8.33
N LEU A 188 -12.92 -0.10 -7.37
CA LEU A 188 -12.49 -1.44 -6.93
C LEU A 188 -13.41 -2.01 -5.84
N THR A 189 -13.43 -3.34 -5.73
CA THR A 189 -13.94 -4.05 -4.54
C THR A 189 -12.87 -4.14 -3.45
N VAL A 190 -13.22 -4.50 -2.22
CA VAL A 190 -12.24 -4.81 -1.15
C VAL A 190 -11.26 -5.93 -1.58
N GLU A 191 -11.73 -6.96 -2.29
CA GLU A 191 -10.81 -7.91 -2.95
C GLU A 191 -9.88 -7.21 -3.96
N GLY A 192 -10.43 -6.33 -4.80
CA GLY A 192 -9.67 -5.56 -5.79
C GLY A 192 -8.57 -4.71 -5.15
N PHE A 193 -8.83 -4.08 -4.00
CA PHE A 193 -7.81 -3.35 -3.24
C PHE A 193 -6.68 -4.27 -2.71
N PHE A 194 -7.01 -5.45 -2.17
CA PHE A 194 -5.99 -6.41 -1.73
C PHE A 194 -5.14 -6.95 -2.89
N ARG A 195 -5.76 -7.25 -4.05
CA ARG A 195 -5.02 -7.69 -5.25
C ARG A 195 -4.14 -6.54 -5.80
N ARG A 196 -4.71 -5.33 -5.94
CA ARG A 196 -3.99 -4.11 -6.36
C ARG A 196 -2.75 -3.84 -5.51
N MET A 197 -2.83 -4.01 -4.18
CA MET A 197 -1.69 -3.88 -3.27
C MET A 197 -0.56 -4.87 -3.58
N ALA A 198 -0.90 -6.13 -3.83
CA ALA A 198 0.07 -7.15 -4.18
C ALA A 198 0.67 -6.96 -5.58
N ASP A 199 -0.14 -6.54 -6.55
CA ASP A 199 0.28 -6.32 -7.94
C ASP A 199 1.18 -5.08 -8.07
N HIS A 200 0.79 -3.95 -7.46
CA HIS A 200 1.59 -2.72 -7.37
C HIS A 200 2.96 -2.96 -6.73
N ARG A 201 3.02 -3.76 -5.65
CA ARG A 201 4.28 -4.18 -5.05
C ARG A 201 5.16 -4.94 -6.04
N ARG A 202 4.62 -5.94 -6.74
CA ARG A 202 5.39 -6.73 -7.73
C ARG A 202 5.84 -5.88 -8.91
N GLU A 203 5.03 -4.93 -9.37
CA GLU A 203 5.35 -4.03 -10.48
C GLU A 203 6.60 -3.21 -10.17
N HIS A 204 6.58 -2.47 -9.06
CA HIS A 204 7.70 -1.63 -8.64
C HIS A 204 8.93 -2.41 -8.14
N THR A 205 8.75 -3.62 -7.63
CA THR A 205 9.89 -4.53 -7.39
C THR A 205 10.65 -4.79 -8.69
N ARG A 206 9.93 -5.05 -9.79
CA ARG A 206 10.53 -5.28 -11.11
C ARG A 206 11.11 -4.02 -11.74
N ASP A 207 10.64 -2.83 -11.37
CA ASP A 207 11.29 -1.57 -11.74
C ASP A 207 12.66 -1.41 -11.05
N ILE A 208 12.74 -1.73 -9.76
CA ILE A 208 14.02 -1.79 -9.03
C ILE A 208 14.94 -2.84 -9.67
N GLU A 209 14.47 -4.07 -9.88
CA GLU A 209 15.25 -5.13 -10.56
C GLU A 209 15.77 -4.68 -11.94
N ARG A 210 14.96 -3.95 -12.72
CA ARG A 210 15.37 -3.38 -14.02
C ARG A 210 16.47 -2.34 -13.87
N ALA A 211 16.32 -1.38 -12.94
CA ALA A 211 17.30 -0.34 -12.70
C ALA A 211 18.66 -0.93 -12.29
N LEU A 212 18.66 -1.88 -11.35
CA LEU A 212 19.88 -2.55 -10.90
C LEU A 212 20.51 -3.42 -11.99
N SER A 213 19.70 -4.09 -12.82
CA SER A 213 20.22 -4.89 -13.95
C SER A 213 20.82 -4.01 -15.06
N GLY A 214 20.29 -2.80 -15.27
CA GLY A 214 20.83 -1.83 -16.24
C GLY A 214 22.28 -1.43 -15.96
N ARG A 215 22.71 -1.50 -14.69
CA ARG A 215 24.09 -1.26 -14.23
C ARG A 215 25.12 -2.17 -14.92
N GLY A 216 24.74 -3.38 -15.31
CA GLY A 216 25.61 -4.36 -15.98
C GLY A 216 25.72 -4.21 -17.51
N GLY A 217 24.97 -3.28 -18.11
CA GLY A 217 24.89 -3.11 -19.58
C GLY A 217 25.67 -1.93 -20.16
N ARG A 218 26.53 -1.28 -19.37
CA ARG A 218 27.38 -0.16 -19.80
C ARG A 218 28.79 -0.29 -19.24
N ALA A 219 29.59 -1.09 -19.93
CA ALA A 219 31.05 -1.20 -19.81
C ALA A 219 31.64 -1.26 -21.22
#